data_AF-A0A940RIV5-F1
#
_entry.id   AF-A0A940RIV5-F1
#
_cell.length_a   1.000
_cell.length_b   1.000
_cell.length_c   1.000
_cell.angle_alpha   90.00
_cell.angle_beta   90.00
_cell.angle_gamma   90.00
#
_symmetry.space_group_name_H-M   'P 1'
#
loop_
_entity.id
_entity.type
_entity.pdbx_description
1 polymer ?
#
loop_
_entity_poly.entity_id
_entity_poly.type
_entity_poly.pdbx_seq_one_letter_code
_entity_poly.pdbx_strand_id
1 'polypeptide(L)'
;MTKTIAMKSMLAAAAFALGAACAAQAQEQPRTPQIKYNPVGEAPTAPDGLQMVCVSVPNDGAPSSKTCPVIYYQNYQTWIYSFADNRTAFALISFDSTGKVVQNISRNGARYVFDAMSDDKAQTITIVGQAKNYVTINWTDLPH
;
A
#
# COMPACT_ATOMS: atom_id res chain seq x y z
N MET A 1 55.18 32.12 -0.48
CA MET A 1 55.01 31.09 -1.53
C MET A 1 53.52 30.96 -1.78
N THR A 2 53.03 31.67 -2.80
CA THR A 2 51.60 31.83 -3.08
C THR A 2 51.35 31.46 -4.54
N LYS A 3 50.30 30.66 -4.71
CA LYS A 3 49.86 29.93 -5.90
C LYS A 3 49.59 30.82 -7.11
N THR A 4 49.93 30.28 -8.28
CA THR A 4 49.58 30.74 -9.62
C THR A 4 48.07 30.62 -9.85
N ILE A 5 47.43 31.69 -10.33
CA ILE A 5 46.08 31.65 -10.92
C ILE A 5 46.21 32.28 -12.31
N ALA A 6 45.96 31.49 -13.35
CA ALA A 6 45.81 32.00 -14.71
C ALA A 6 44.33 32.29 -14.98
N MET A 7 44.06 33.50 -15.47
CA MET A 7 42.74 34.04 -15.75
C MET A 7 42.53 34.15 -17.28
N LYS A 8 41.32 33.77 -17.71
CA LYS A 8 40.43 34.45 -18.67
C LYS A 8 40.67 34.36 -20.19
N SER A 9 39.63 33.88 -20.85
CA SER A 9 38.91 34.54 -21.95
C SER A 9 37.42 34.17 -21.75
N MET A 10 36.49 35.07 -21.36
CA MET A 10 35.75 36.07 -22.17
C MET A 10 35.26 35.47 -23.51
N LEU A 11 33.98 35.51 -23.93
CA LEU A 11 32.76 36.20 -23.49
C LEU A 11 31.64 35.70 -24.45
N ALA A 12 30.44 35.42 -23.96
CA ALA A 12 29.19 35.67 -24.69
C ALA A 12 28.00 35.53 -23.72
N ALA A 13 27.37 36.67 -23.42
CA ALA A 13 26.13 36.75 -22.66
C ALA A 13 24.93 36.76 -23.62
N ALA A 14 23.85 36.10 -23.23
CA ALA A 14 22.50 36.50 -23.59
C ALA A 14 21.59 36.15 -22.40
N ALA A 15 21.04 37.19 -21.79
CA ALA A 15 20.11 37.12 -20.67
C ALA A 15 18.68 36.98 -21.20
N PHE A 16 17.85 36.14 -20.57
CA PHE A 16 16.40 36.35 -20.52
C PHE A 16 15.80 35.80 -19.21
N ALA A 17 15.10 36.72 -18.54
CA ALA A 17 13.94 36.56 -17.68
C ALA A 17 14.06 35.92 -16.27
N LEU A 18 13.82 36.78 -15.28
CA LEU A 18 13.27 36.46 -13.97
C LEU A 18 11.97 35.64 -14.08
N GLY A 19 11.77 34.77 -13.10
CA GLY A 19 10.43 34.44 -12.58
C GLY A 19 9.74 33.28 -13.28
N ALA A 20 10.01 32.07 -12.82
CA ALA A 20 9.01 31.01 -12.82
C ALA A 20 9.01 30.40 -11.43
N ALA A 21 7.97 30.72 -10.65
CA ALA A 21 7.60 29.93 -9.50
C ALA A 21 7.58 28.47 -9.94
N CYS A 22 8.38 27.61 -9.30
CA CYS A 22 8.19 26.18 -9.40
C CYS A 22 6.77 25.91 -8.90
N ALA A 23 5.80 25.80 -9.82
CA ALA A 23 4.55 25.14 -9.54
C ALA A 23 4.95 23.72 -9.13
N ALA A 24 4.93 23.46 -7.82
CA ALA A 24 5.00 22.10 -7.32
C ALA A 24 3.83 21.38 -7.99
N GLN A 25 4.14 20.58 -9.01
CA GLN A 25 3.14 19.75 -9.67
C GLN A 25 2.64 18.80 -8.59
N ALA A 26 1.44 19.06 -8.08
CA ALA A 26 0.72 18.10 -7.26
C ALA A 26 0.56 16.86 -8.13
N GLN A 27 1.39 15.85 -7.89
CA GLN A 27 1.24 14.56 -8.54
C GLN A 27 -0.16 14.07 -8.18
N GLU A 28 -1.03 13.93 -9.18
CA GLU A 28 -2.36 13.35 -9.03
C GLU A 28 -2.14 11.97 -8.40
N GLN A 29 -2.55 11.80 -7.14
CA GLN A 29 -2.42 10.49 -6.49
C GLN A 29 -3.13 9.45 -7.38
N PRO A 30 -2.54 8.27 -7.60
CA PRO A 30 -3.18 7.23 -8.38
C PRO A 30 -4.61 7.03 -7.87
N ARG A 31 -5.60 7.22 -8.75
CA ARG A 31 -7.01 6.92 -8.46
C ARG A 31 -7.29 5.41 -8.43
N THR A 32 -6.23 4.61 -8.33
CA THR A 32 -6.26 3.15 -8.32
C THR A 32 -5.67 2.66 -7.00
N PRO A 33 -6.25 1.64 -6.35
CA PRO A 33 -5.70 1.06 -5.14
C PRO A 33 -4.27 0.58 -5.36
N GLN A 34 -3.39 0.96 -4.45
CA GLN A 34 -1.99 0.57 -4.47
C GLN A 34 -1.77 -0.50 -3.40
N ILE A 35 -1.20 -1.64 -3.79
CA ILE A 35 -0.78 -2.66 -2.84
C ILE A 35 0.64 -2.37 -2.42
N LYS A 36 0.87 -2.21 -1.12
CA LYS A 36 2.21 -2.10 -0.54
C LYS A 36 2.37 -3.14 0.56
N TYR A 37 3.61 -3.53 0.80
CA TYR A 37 3.94 -4.52 1.83
C TYR A 37 4.48 -3.82 3.06
N ASN A 38 3.70 -3.79 4.12
CA ASN A 38 4.06 -3.13 5.37
C ASN A 38 4.44 -4.16 6.44
N PRO A 39 5.37 -3.85 7.36
CA PRO A 39 5.68 -4.71 8.49
C PRO A 39 4.45 -5.09 9.31
N VAL A 40 4.36 -6.35 9.71
CA VAL A 40 3.26 -6.87 10.55
C VAL A 40 3.11 -6.07 11.85
N GLY A 41 4.22 -5.61 12.43
CA GLY A 41 4.23 -4.82 13.67
C GLY A 41 3.74 -3.38 13.52
N GLU A 42 3.54 -2.89 12.30
CA GLU A 42 2.94 -1.57 12.02
C GLU A 42 1.41 -1.66 11.85
N ALA A 43 0.84 -2.86 11.85
CA ALA A 43 -0.61 -3.02 11.78
C ALA A 43 -1.26 -2.36 12.99
N PRO A 44 -2.31 -1.53 12.80
CA PRO A 44 -3.12 -1.04 13.90
C PRO A 44 -3.67 -2.20 14.74
N THR A 45 -4.02 -1.91 15.99
CA THR A 45 -4.61 -2.89 16.89
C THR A 45 -5.81 -3.58 16.22
N ALA A 46 -5.72 -4.90 16.11
CA ALA A 46 -6.79 -5.70 15.54
C ALA A 46 -8.06 -5.55 16.40
N PRO A 47 -9.24 -5.36 15.80
CA PRO A 47 -10.51 -5.55 16.51
C PRO A 47 -10.62 -6.96 17.11
N ASP A 48 -11.47 -7.13 18.13
CA ASP A 48 -11.66 -8.42 18.81
C ASP A 48 -11.95 -9.56 17.84
N GLY A 49 -11.30 -10.71 18.06
CA GLY A 49 -11.44 -11.89 17.22
C GLY A 49 -10.66 -11.86 15.90
N LEU A 50 -9.87 -10.81 15.65
CA LEU A 50 -8.98 -10.70 14.48
C LEU A 50 -7.50 -10.77 14.89
N GLN A 51 -6.67 -11.22 13.95
CA GLN A 51 -5.21 -11.29 14.10
C GLN A 51 -4.51 -10.89 12.81
N MET A 52 -3.41 -10.15 12.95
CA MET A 52 -2.55 -9.82 11.80
C MET A 52 -1.58 -10.98 11.55
N VAL A 53 -1.88 -11.78 10.54
CA VAL A 53 -1.07 -12.92 10.13
C VAL A 53 -1.00 -12.98 8.61
N CYS A 54 0.22 -12.91 8.09
CA CYS A 54 0.52 -13.12 6.68
C CYS A 54 1.59 -14.20 6.52
N VAL A 55 1.64 -14.82 5.36
CA VAL A 55 2.53 -15.94 5.04
C VAL A 55 3.43 -15.57 3.88
N SER A 56 4.61 -16.17 3.86
CA SER A 56 5.62 -15.93 2.83
C SER A 56 5.47 -16.86 1.62
N VAL A 57 4.61 -17.88 1.71
CA VAL A 57 4.23 -18.77 0.61
C VAL A 57 2.74 -19.11 0.71
N PRO A 58 2.02 -19.28 -0.41
CA PRO A 58 0.56 -19.49 -0.40
C PRO A 58 0.15 -20.95 -0.15
N ASN A 59 0.95 -21.76 0.57
CA ASN A 59 0.74 -23.21 0.67
C ASN A 59 -0.03 -23.60 1.94
N ASP A 60 0.65 -23.82 3.05
CA ASP A 60 0.11 -24.48 4.24
C ASP A 60 -0.04 -23.57 5.46
N GLY A 61 0.05 -22.25 5.27
CA GLY A 61 -0.09 -21.26 6.34
C GLY A 61 1.24 -20.91 7.03
N ALA A 62 2.36 -21.46 6.54
CA ALA A 62 3.71 -21.20 7.04
C ALA A 62 4.74 -21.15 5.89
N PRO A 63 5.93 -20.57 6.10
CA PRO A 63 6.30 -19.75 7.26
C PRO A 63 5.63 -18.38 7.21
N SER A 64 5.44 -17.78 8.38
CA SER A 64 4.89 -16.42 8.50
C SER A 64 5.80 -15.39 7.82
N SER A 65 5.19 -14.42 7.16
CA SER A 65 5.87 -13.26 6.59
C SER A 65 6.16 -12.20 7.66
N LYS A 66 7.19 -11.39 7.44
CA LYS A 66 7.46 -10.19 8.24
C LYS A 66 6.65 -8.97 7.77
N THR A 67 6.08 -9.05 6.57
CA THR A 67 5.25 -8.01 5.97
C THR A 67 3.91 -8.57 5.52
N CYS A 68 2.91 -7.71 5.43
CA CYS A 68 1.58 -8.00 4.92
C CYS A 68 1.24 -7.08 3.75
N PRO A 69 0.48 -7.55 2.74
CA PRO A 69 -0.09 -6.66 1.75
C PRO A 69 -1.15 -5.77 2.42
N VAL A 70 -1.04 -4.48 2.13
CA VAL A 70 -1.92 -3.42 2.59
C VAL A 70 -2.42 -2.67 1.36
N ILE A 71 -3.74 -2.45 1.32
CA ILE A 71 -4.39 -1.74 0.23
C ILE A 71 -4.47 -0.26 0.60
N TYR A 72 -3.80 0.58 -0.17
CA TYR A 72 -3.90 2.04 -0.07
C TYR A 72 -4.85 2.55 -1.13
N TYR A 73 -5.94 3.20 -0.72
CA TYR A 73 -6.90 3.77 -1.66
C TYR A 73 -7.37 5.13 -1.17
N GLN A 74 -7.08 6.16 -1.96
CA GLN A 74 -7.22 7.57 -1.55
C GLN A 74 -6.53 7.82 -0.18
N ASN A 75 -7.28 8.33 0.80
CA ASN A 75 -6.80 8.65 2.14
C ASN A 75 -6.93 7.47 3.13
N TYR A 76 -7.28 6.28 2.63
CA TYR A 76 -7.54 5.11 3.46
C TYR A 76 -6.47 4.04 3.31
N GLN A 77 -6.17 3.39 4.42
CA GLN A 77 -5.31 2.22 4.49
C GLN A 77 -6.16 1.03 4.93
N THR A 78 -6.21 -0.03 4.11
CA THR A 78 -6.98 -1.24 4.42
C THR A 78 -6.04 -2.40 4.68
N TRP A 79 -6.08 -2.90 5.90
CA TRP A 79 -5.35 -4.07 6.36
C TRP A 79 -6.22 -5.32 6.27
N ILE A 80 -5.60 -6.46 5.95
CA ILE A 80 -6.29 -7.72 5.74
C ILE A 80 -5.98 -8.66 6.92
N TYR A 81 -6.90 -8.74 7.88
CA TYR A 81 -6.74 -9.56 9.09
C TYR A 81 -7.31 -10.96 8.88
N SER A 82 -6.68 -11.96 9.47
CA SER A 82 -7.29 -13.29 9.60
C SER A 82 -8.16 -13.34 10.85
N PHE A 83 -9.19 -14.19 10.86
CA PHE A 83 -9.93 -14.46 12.08
C PHE A 83 -9.10 -15.33 13.04
N ALA A 84 -9.16 -15.01 14.34
CA ALA A 84 -8.45 -15.72 15.40
C ALA A 84 -8.92 -17.17 15.59
N ASP A 85 -10.17 -17.47 15.20
CA ASP A 85 -10.75 -18.82 15.25
C ASP A 85 -10.38 -19.71 14.05
N ASN A 86 -9.45 -19.24 13.21
CA ASN A 86 -8.90 -20.01 12.10
C ASN A 86 -9.93 -20.40 11.02
N ARG A 87 -11.10 -19.74 10.94
CA ARG A 87 -12.03 -19.96 9.82
C ARG A 87 -11.39 -19.55 8.48
N THR A 88 -11.82 -20.14 7.37
CA THR A 88 -11.38 -19.77 6.02
C THR A 88 -12.05 -18.49 5.55
N ALA A 89 -11.75 -17.39 6.25
CA ALA A 89 -12.20 -16.04 5.96
C ALA A 89 -11.15 -15.02 6.42
N PHE A 90 -11.25 -13.80 5.90
CA PHE A 90 -10.48 -12.64 6.35
C PHE A 90 -11.40 -11.42 6.52
N ALA A 91 -10.90 -10.43 7.25
CA ALA A 91 -11.53 -9.14 7.42
C ALA A 91 -10.67 -8.04 6.78
N LEU A 92 -11.30 -7.21 5.96
CA LEU A 92 -10.77 -5.96 5.45
C LEU A 92 -11.13 -4.86 6.45
N ILE A 93 -10.13 -4.33 7.15
CA ILE A 93 -10.31 -3.24 8.10
C ILE A 93 -9.66 -1.99 7.50
N SER A 94 -10.49 -1.01 7.18
CA SER A 94 -10.04 0.25 6.60
C SER A 94 -9.94 1.32 7.67
N PHE A 95 -8.83 2.04 7.65
CA PHE A 95 -8.51 3.14 8.55
C PHE A 95 -8.41 4.44 7.77
N ASP A 96 -8.92 5.53 8.34
CA ASP A 96 -8.65 6.88 7.84
C ASP A 96 -7.23 7.35 8.22
N SER A 97 -6.87 8.56 7.79
CA SER A 97 -5.55 9.16 8.07
C SER A 97 -5.28 9.43 9.56
N THR A 98 -6.30 9.35 10.42
CA THR A 98 -6.15 9.47 11.88
C THR A 98 -5.99 8.12 12.57
N GLY A 99 -6.05 7.01 11.82
CA GLY A 99 -5.99 5.65 12.34
C GLY A 99 -7.32 5.15 12.90
N LYS A 100 -8.44 5.84 12.61
CA LYS A 100 -9.77 5.40 13.03
C LYS A 100 -10.34 4.42 12.00
N VAL A 101 -10.95 3.34 12.50
CA VAL A 101 -11.69 2.41 11.65
C VAL A 101 -12.90 3.12 11.02
N VAL A 102 -12.97 3.05 9.69
CA VAL A 102 -14.09 3.58 8.89
C VAL A 102 -14.88 2.47 8.22
N GLN A 103 -14.31 1.28 8.07
CA GLN A 103 -14.98 0.13 7.46
C GLN A 103 -14.41 -1.18 8.01
N ASN A 104 -15.29 -2.16 8.20
CA ASN A 104 -14.95 -3.55 8.54
C ASN A 104 -15.81 -4.49 7.70
N ILE A 105 -15.19 -5.19 6.76
CA ILE A 105 -15.86 -6.10 5.84
C ILE A 105 -15.24 -7.48 5.92
N SER A 106 -16.06 -8.50 6.09
CA SER A 106 -15.62 -9.90 6.04
C SER A 106 -15.79 -10.51 4.64
N ARG A 107 -14.86 -11.38 4.27
CA ARG A 107 -14.91 -12.20 3.05
C ARG A 107 -14.53 -13.64 3.37
N ASN A 108 -15.38 -14.56 2.94
CA ASN A 108 -15.11 -16.00 3.02
C ASN A 108 -14.26 -16.44 1.81
N GLY A 109 -13.46 -17.48 1.99
CA GLY A 109 -12.77 -18.16 0.88
C GLY A 109 -11.26 -18.20 1.03
N ALA A 110 -10.63 -17.26 1.74
CA ALA A 110 -9.19 -17.29 2.02
C ALA A 110 -8.89 -16.89 3.47
N ARG A 111 -7.71 -17.26 3.97
CA ARG A 111 -7.14 -16.84 5.27
C ARG A 111 -5.62 -16.86 5.18
N TYR A 112 -4.92 -16.25 6.13
CA TYR A 112 -3.46 -16.16 6.15
C TYR A 112 -2.92 -15.63 4.82
N VAL A 113 -3.08 -14.32 4.65
CA VAL A 113 -2.85 -13.67 3.36
C VAL A 113 -1.38 -13.80 2.97
N PHE A 114 -1.17 -14.18 1.71
CA PHE A 114 0.13 -14.24 1.06
C PHE A 114 0.37 -12.98 0.23
N ASP A 115 -0.58 -12.62 -0.63
CA ASP A 115 -0.44 -11.53 -1.61
C ASP A 115 -1.79 -10.85 -1.87
N ALA A 116 -1.74 -9.63 -2.41
CA ALA A 116 -2.87 -8.97 -3.01
C ALA A 116 -2.42 -8.27 -4.31
N MET A 117 -3.24 -8.36 -5.37
CA MET A 117 -2.93 -7.73 -6.66
C MET A 117 -4.11 -6.90 -7.13
N SER A 118 -3.86 -5.63 -7.46
CA SER A 118 -4.87 -4.75 -8.07
C SER A 118 -4.87 -4.91 -9.60
N ASP A 119 -6.07 -4.95 -10.20
CA ASP A 119 -6.28 -4.90 -11.64
C ASP A 119 -7.05 -3.62 -11.98
N ASP A 120 -6.37 -2.69 -12.66
CA ASP A 120 -6.92 -1.38 -13.03
C ASP A 120 -8.00 -1.45 -14.12
N LYS A 121 -7.94 -2.47 -14.98
CA LYS A 121 -8.91 -2.64 -16.06
C LYS A 121 -10.21 -3.26 -15.54
N ALA A 122 -10.09 -4.26 -14.67
CA ALA A 122 -11.22 -4.91 -14.04
C ALA A 122 -11.77 -4.12 -12.84
N GLN A 123 -10.99 -3.17 -12.31
CA GLN A 123 -11.28 -2.44 -11.07
C GLN A 123 -11.51 -3.39 -9.88
N THR A 124 -10.63 -4.39 -9.77
CA THR A 124 -10.69 -5.40 -8.72
C THR A 124 -9.36 -5.53 -7.98
N ILE A 125 -9.41 -6.18 -6.82
CA ILE A 125 -8.22 -6.65 -6.11
C ILE A 125 -8.41 -8.14 -5.84
N THR A 126 -7.43 -8.94 -6.23
CA THR A 126 -7.38 -10.37 -5.89
C THR A 126 -6.50 -10.56 -4.68
N ILE A 127 -7.06 -11.13 -3.62
CA ILE A 127 -6.37 -11.42 -2.36
C ILE A 127 -6.14 -12.92 -2.29
N VAL A 128 -4.88 -13.33 -2.18
CA VAL A 128 -4.47 -14.73 -2.14
C VAL A 128 -4.06 -15.10 -0.73
N GLY A 129 -4.58 -16.20 -0.21
CA GLY A 129 -4.23 -16.76 1.10
C GLY A 129 -3.65 -18.16 1.02
N GLN A 130 -3.70 -18.85 2.15
CA GLN A 130 -3.31 -20.25 2.30
C GLN A 130 -4.00 -21.15 1.26
N ALA A 131 -3.28 -22.21 0.87
CA ALA A 131 -3.66 -23.22 -0.11
C ALA A 131 -3.99 -22.64 -1.50
N LYS A 132 -3.42 -21.47 -1.81
CA LYS A 132 -3.67 -20.68 -3.02
C LYS A 132 -5.14 -20.31 -3.19
N ASN A 133 -5.93 -20.37 -2.12
CA ASN A 133 -7.29 -19.88 -2.16
C ASN A 133 -7.26 -18.37 -2.32
N TYR A 134 -8.20 -17.83 -3.08
CA TYR A 134 -8.26 -16.40 -3.35
C TYR A 134 -9.69 -15.88 -3.32
N VAL A 135 -9.81 -14.58 -3.06
CA VAL A 135 -11.04 -13.83 -3.17
C VAL A 135 -10.76 -12.58 -3.99
N THR A 136 -11.61 -12.32 -4.97
CA THR A 136 -11.59 -11.06 -5.72
C THR A 136 -12.64 -10.12 -5.14
N ILE A 137 -12.24 -8.90 -4.82
CA ILE A 137 -13.12 -7.81 -4.38
C ILE A 137 -13.14 -6.70 -5.41
N ASN A 138 -14.22 -5.92 -5.46
CA ASN A 138 -14.28 -4.73 -6.30
C ASN A 138 -13.64 -3.54 -5.58
N TRP A 139 -13.11 -2.56 -6.32
CA TRP A 139 -12.64 -1.31 -5.68
C TRP A 139 -13.76 -0.58 -4.94
N THR A 140 -15.00 -0.72 -5.39
CA THR A 140 -16.20 -0.16 -4.74
C THR A 140 -16.49 -0.79 -3.37
N ASP A 141 -15.87 -1.93 -3.04
CA ASP A 141 -15.97 -2.51 -1.71
C ASP A 141 -15.13 -1.73 -0.68
N LEU A 142 -14.13 -0.96 -1.12
CA LEU A 142 -13.24 -0.15 -0.27
C LEU A 142 -13.82 1.26 -0.07
N PRO A 143 -13.50 1.95 1.03
CA PRO A 143 -13.88 3.35 1.20
C PRO A 143 -13.15 4.23 0.18
N HIS A 144 -13.89 5.21 -0.36
CA HIS A 144 -13.47 6.12 -1.42
C HIS A 144 -14.29 7.41 -1.38
#